data_AF-A0A956X9F2-F1
#
_entry.id   AF-A0A956X9F2-F1
#
_cell.length_a   1.000
_cell.length_b   1.000
_cell.length_c   1.000
_cell.angle_alpha   90.00
_cell.angle_beta   90.00
_cell.angle_gamma   90.00
#
_symmetry.space_group_name_H-M   'P 1'
#
loop_
_entity.id
_entity.type
_entity.pdbx_description
1 polymer ?
#
loop_
_entity_poly.entity_id
_entity_poly.type
_entity_poly.pdbx_seq_one_letter_code
_entity_poly.pdbx_strand_id
1 'polypeptide(L)'
;MVAATEIPEIGQLVIVRNRQFVVSQILPGEAATNDFTASRPAQNLITLESVEDDALGEELQIIWELELGARAVQQNNLPTPIGFDPPERFDAFMNAVRWGIISAEDTNVLQSPFRSGVELKEYQLDPLVRSLSMPRINLLIADDVGLGKTIETGMVIQEMIIRGRIRTALIVCPAGLQIHWRDQMRDKFGLEFRIIDRDAMR
;
A
#
# COMPACT_ATOMS: atom_id res chain seq x y z
N MET A 1 -15.20 -1.56 20.21
CA MET A 1 -14.23 -1.53 21.33
C MET A 1 -12.89 -1.19 20.69
N VAL A 2 -12.52 0.10 20.69
CA VAL A 2 -11.29 0.57 20.03
C VAL A 2 -10.12 0.06 20.85
N ALA A 3 -9.31 -0.82 20.27
CA ALA A 3 -8.11 -1.33 20.93
C ALA A 3 -7.24 -0.13 21.35
N ALA A 4 -6.81 -0.12 22.61
CA ALA A 4 -5.86 0.87 23.08
C ALA A 4 -4.61 0.78 22.20
N THR A 5 -4.31 1.84 21.45
CA THR A 5 -3.13 1.91 20.60
C THR A 5 -1.92 2.06 21.51
N GLU A 6 -1.29 0.94 21.88
CA GLU A 6 -0.03 0.93 22.61
C GLU A 6 0.98 1.82 21.87
N ILE A 7 1.66 2.72 22.60
CA ILE A 7 2.68 3.60 22.03
C ILE A 7 3.87 2.71 21.64
N PRO A 8 4.32 2.74 20.38
CA PRO A 8 5.40 1.88 19.92
C PRO A 8 6.74 2.35 20.49
N GLU A 9 7.72 1.44 20.55
CA GLU A 9 9.09 1.77 20.98
C GLU A 9 9.97 2.19 19.79
N ILE A 10 11.04 2.94 20.06
CA ILE A 10 12.04 3.27 19.03
C ILE A 10 12.66 1.99 18.49
N GLY A 11 12.75 1.87 17.17
CA GLY A 11 13.20 0.66 16.48
C GLY A 11 12.11 -0.39 16.26
N GLN A 12 10.89 -0.19 16.77
CA GLN A 12 9.78 -1.11 16.54
C GLN A 12 9.16 -0.90 15.15
N LEU A 13 8.75 -2.01 14.52
CA LEU A 13 7.99 -1.98 13.27
C LEU A 13 6.53 -1.59 13.57
N VAL A 14 6.01 -0.63 12.84
CA VAL A 14 4.62 -0.18 12.93
C VAL A 14 3.95 -0.21 11.56
N ILE A 15 2.65 -0.40 11.57
CA ILE A 15 1.83 -0.25 10.36
C ILE A 15 0.99 1.00 10.50
N VAL A 16 1.21 1.93 9.56
CA VAL A 16 0.58 3.24 9.51
C VAL A 16 0.11 3.45 8.08
N ARG A 17 -1.16 3.82 7.89
CA ARG A 17 -1.75 4.02 6.55
C ARG A 17 -1.62 2.79 5.64
N ASN A 18 -1.67 1.60 6.24
CA ASN A 18 -1.46 0.29 5.59
C ASN A 18 -0.06 0.07 5.00
N ARG A 19 0.93 0.90 5.39
CA ARG A 19 2.34 0.77 5.01
C ARG A 19 3.20 0.44 6.23
N GLN A 20 4.35 -0.19 6.01
CA GLN A 20 5.30 -0.58 7.07
C GLN A 20 6.38 0.48 7.29
N PHE A 21 6.56 0.86 8.56
CA PHE A 21 7.60 1.79 8.97
C PHE A 21 8.32 1.27 10.20
N VAL A 22 9.54 1.74 10.42
CA VAL A 22 10.25 1.64 11.71
C VAL A 22 10.16 2.98 12.44
N VAL A 23 9.96 2.94 13.75
CA VAL A 23 9.98 4.15 14.58
C VAL A 23 11.41 4.64 14.73
N SER A 24 11.72 5.83 14.20
CA SER A 24 13.04 6.45 14.34
C SER A 24 13.13 7.37 15.54
N GLN A 25 12.05 8.10 15.86
CA GLN A 25 12.02 9.06 16.98
C GLN A 25 10.61 9.20 17.56
N ILE A 26 10.53 9.42 18.88
CA ILE A 26 9.29 9.73 19.60
C ILE A 26 9.50 11.02 20.39
N LEU A 27 8.63 12.02 20.14
CA LEU A 27 8.55 13.26 20.89
C LEU A 27 7.25 13.25 21.71
N PRO A 28 7.32 13.05 23.03
CA PRO A 28 6.14 13.02 23.87
C PRO A 28 5.53 14.41 24.04
N GLY A 29 4.22 14.53 23.85
CA GLY A 29 3.47 15.75 24.13
C GLY A 29 2.89 15.74 25.54
N GLU A 30 2.85 16.91 26.17
CA GLU A 30 2.28 17.07 27.50
C GLU A 30 0.75 17.07 27.46
N ALA A 31 0.13 16.45 28.46
CA ALA A 31 -1.32 16.52 28.64
C ALA A 31 -1.71 17.93 29.10
N ALA A 32 -2.40 18.68 28.25
CA ALA A 32 -2.92 19.99 28.62
C ALA A 32 -4.21 19.84 29.44
N THR A 33 -4.16 20.21 30.72
CA THR A 33 -5.35 20.48 31.54
C THR A 33 -5.73 21.95 31.42
N ASN A 34 -6.83 22.24 30.72
CA ASN A 34 -7.44 23.57 30.73
C ASN A 34 -8.58 23.59 31.76
N ASP A 35 -8.62 24.59 32.63
CA ASP A 35 -9.54 24.73 33.77
C ASP A 35 -11.04 24.74 33.42
N PHE A 36 -11.43 24.78 32.14
CA PHE A 36 -12.82 24.95 31.73
C PHE A 36 -13.37 23.95 30.71
N THR A 37 -12.56 23.05 30.13
CA THR A 37 -13.06 21.97 29.25
C THR A 37 -12.11 20.77 29.26
N ALA A 38 -12.69 19.56 29.32
CA ALA A 38 -12.10 18.22 29.22
C ALA A 38 -10.57 18.11 29.06
N SER A 39 -9.94 17.36 29.98
CA SER A 39 -8.53 16.93 29.89
C SER A 39 -8.23 16.36 28.51
N ARG A 40 -7.30 16.99 27.78
CA ARG A 40 -6.80 16.44 26.52
C ARG A 40 -5.74 15.38 26.83
N PRO A 41 -5.85 14.17 26.27
CA PRO A 41 -4.81 13.16 26.45
C PRO A 41 -3.49 13.64 25.85
N ALA A 42 -2.37 13.18 26.41
CA ALA A 42 -1.03 13.37 25.86
C ALA A 42 -1.00 12.89 24.39
N GLN A 43 -0.35 13.66 23.53
CA GLN A 43 -0.22 13.36 22.10
C GLN A 43 1.25 13.17 21.75
N ASN A 44 1.62 12.03 21.18
CA ASN A 44 3.00 11.71 20.85
C ASN A 44 3.25 11.94 19.36
N LEU A 45 4.21 12.82 19.04
CA LEU A 45 4.70 13.01 17.68
C LEU A 45 5.76 11.95 17.39
N ILE A 46 5.49 11.09 16.42
CA ILE A 46 6.37 9.97 16.05
C ILE A 46 6.90 10.20 14.64
N THR A 47 8.23 10.12 14.50
CA THR A 47 8.91 10.06 13.21
C THR A 47 9.09 8.60 12.83
N LEU A 48 8.69 8.28 11.61
CA LEU A 48 8.68 6.95 11.03
C LEU A 48 9.55 6.95 9.78
N GLU A 49 10.33 5.90 9.60
CA GLU A 49 11.12 5.67 8.40
C GLU A 49 10.58 4.43 7.69
N SER A 50 10.29 4.55 6.39
CA SER A 50 9.72 3.45 5.61
C SER A 50 10.75 2.34 5.42
N VAL A 51 10.30 1.11 5.66
CA VAL A 51 11.08 -0.12 5.43
C VAL A 51 10.63 -0.86 4.16
N GLU A 52 9.72 -0.27 3.39
CA GLU A 52 9.23 -0.84 2.14
C GLU A 52 10.26 -0.62 1.03
N ASP A 53 10.50 -1.65 0.21
CA ASP A 53 11.49 -1.60 -0.87
C ASP A 53 11.24 -0.42 -1.84
N ASP A 54 9.98 -0.09 -2.09
CA ASP A 54 9.57 0.92 -3.06
C ASP A 54 9.57 2.36 -2.51
N ALA A 55 9.97 2.52 -1.25
CA ALA A 55 9.92 3.78 -0.52
C ALA A 55 10.94 3.82 0.63
N LEU A 56 12.06 3.11 0.47
CA LEU A 56 13.05 2.96 1.52
C LEU A 56 13.64 4.33 1.88
N GLY A 57 13.63 4.69 3.17
CA GLY A 57 14.09 5.99 3.65
C GLY A 57 13.07 7.14 3.51
N GLU A 58 11.85 6.90 3.03
CA GLU A 58 10.77 7.89 3.15
C GLU A 58 10.44 8.14 4.62
N GLU A 59 10.56 9.40 5.05
CA GLU A 59 10.16 9.81 6.40
C GLU A 59 8.69 10.23 6.45
N LEU A 60 8.00 9.81 7.52
CA LEU A 60 6.63 10.20 7.83
C LEU A 60 6.52 10.64 9.29
N GLN A 61 6.05 11.85 9.52
CA GLN A 61 5.74 12.35 10.87
C GLN A 61 4.23 12.28 11.12
N ILE A 62 3.83 11.65 12.22
CA ILE A 62 2.43 11.53 12.64
C ILE A 62 2.25 11.81 14.12
N ILE A 63 1.03 12.24 14.49
CA ILE A 63 0.58 12.20 15.87
C ILE A 63 -0.10 10.84 16.08
N TRP A 64 0.50 9.98 16.91
CA TRP A 64 0.12 8.58 17.02
C TRP A 64 -1.36 8.37 17.38
N GLU A 65 -1.86 9.17 18.32
CA GLU A 65 -3.23 9.07 18.84
C GLU A 65 -4.30 9.57 17.85
N LEU A 66 -3.88 10.35 16.84
CA LEU A 66 -4.77 10.90 15.82
C LEU A 66 -4.77 10.07 14.52
N GLU A 67 -3.80 9.16 14.35
CA GLU A 67 -3.68 8.38 13.12
C GLU A 67 -4.55 7.11 13.19
N LEU A 68 -5.59 7.09 12.36
CA LEU A 68 -6.55 6.00 12.31
C LEU A 68 -5.90 4.70 11.78
N GLY A 69 -6.03 3.63 12.56
CA GLY A 69 -5.54 2.30 12.18
C GLY A 69 -4.03 2.11 12.32
N ALA A 70 -3.32 3.07 12.94
CA ALA A 70 -1.94 2.88 13.37
C ALA A 70 -1.86 1.72 14.36
N ARG A 71 -0.92 0.80 14.14
CA ARG A 71 -0.69 -0.32 15.06
C ARG A 71 0.78 -0.69 15.14
N ALA A 72 1.25 -0.97 16.35
CA ALA A 72 2.55 -1.57 16.56
C ALA A 72 2.52 -3.04 16.13
N VAL A 73 3.55 -3.50 15.43
CA VAL A 73 3.72 -4.91 15.09
C VAL A 73 4.49 -5.55 16.24
N GLN A 74 3.88 -6.56 16.87
CA GLN A 74 4.59 -7.38 17.86
C GLN A 74 5.65 -8.20 17.13
N GLN A 75 6.88 -8.19 17.65
CA GLN A 75 7.94 -9.05 17.14
C GLN A 75 7.54 -10.51 17.37
N ASN A 76 7.03 -11.16 16.32
CA ASN A 76 6.95 -12.61 16.32
C ASN A 76 8.39 -13.12 16.22
N ASN A 77 8.83 -13.87 17.23
CA ASN A 77 10.10 -14.59 17.18
C ASN A 77 10.16 -15.44 15.91
N LEU A 78 11.36 -15.53 15.33
CA LEU A 78 11.60 -16.47 14.24
C LEU A 78 11.20 -17.88 14.70
N PRO A 79 10.50 -18.66 13.85
CA PRO A 79 10.18 -20.04 14.19
C PRO A 79 11.48 -20.81 14.43
N THR A 80 11.47 -21.72 15.41
CA THR A 80 12.64 -22.56 15.67
C THR A 80 12.91 -23.46 14.46
N PRO A 81 14.13 -23.46 13.89
CA PRO A 81 14.45 -24.31 12.75
C PRO A 81 14.23 -25.79 13.09
N ILE A 82 13.44 -26.50 12.26
CA ILE A 82 13.08 -27.92 12.47
C ILE A 82 14.03 -28.85 11.69
N GLY A 83 14.82 -28.31 10.76
CA GLY A 83 15.77 -29.05 9.93
C GLY A 83 16.22 -28.23 8.71
N PHE A 84 16.98 -28.87 7.81
CA PHE A 84 17.39 -28.30 6.52
C PHE A 84 16.49 -28.79 5.38
N ASP A 85 16.21 -27.91 4.42
CA ASP A 85 15.54 -28.30 3.18
C ASP A 85 16.47 -29.15 2.28
N PRO A 86 15.92 -30.04 1.44
CA PRO A 86 16.68 -30.71 0.40
C PRO A 86 17.37 -29.71 -0.53
N PRO A 87 18.58 -30.01 -1.07
CA PRO A 87 19.35 -29.08 -1.89
C PRO A 87 18.58 -28.49 -3.09
N GLU A 88 17.77 -29.30 -3.77
CA GLU A 88 16.96 -28.87 -4.91
C GLU A 88 15.89 -27.84 -4.52
N ARG A 89 15.24 -28.04 -3.37
CA ARG A 89 14.24 -27.11 -2.85
C ARG A 89 14.88 -25.80 -2.42
N PHE A 90 16.03 -25.88 -1.78
CA PHE A 90 16.79 -24.71 -1.38
C PHE A 90 17.27 -23.91 -2.59
N ASP A 91 17.79 -24.57 -3.63
CA ASP A 91 18.20 -23.90 -4.87
C ASP A 91 17.02 -23.23 -5.59
N ALA A 92 15.89 -23.93 -5.72
CA ALA A 92 14.66 -23.36 -6.28
C ALA A 92 14.19 -22.13 -5.48
N PHE A 93 14.24 -22.18 -4.15
CA PHE A 93 13.94 -21.04 -3.29
C PHE A 93 14.89 -19.87 -3.53
N MET A 94 16.21 -20.11 -3.58
CA MET A 94 17.20 -19.07 -3.84
C MET A 94 17.03 -18.44 -5.22
N ASN A 95 16.68 -19.23 -6.25
CA ASN A 95 16.36 -18.71 -7.57
C ASN A 95 15.08 -17.86 -7.56
N ALA A 96 14.04 -18.30 -6.85
CA ALA A 96 12.82 -17.52 -6.68
C ALA A 96 13.08 -16.18 -5.97
N VAL A 97 13.90 -16.18 -4.91
CA VAL A 97 14.29 -14.95 -4.18
C VAL A 97 15.07 -14.01 -5.10
N ARG A 98 16.05 -14.51 -5.86
CA ARG A 98 16.81 -13.69 -6.82
C ARG A 98 15.91 -13.04 -7.87
N TRP A 99 14.97 -13.79 -8.44
CA TRP A 99 14.02 -13.23 -9.42
C TRP A 99 13.06 -12.22 -8.80
N GLY A 100 12.71 -12.40 -7.53
CA GLY A 100 11.94 -11.41 -6.75
C GLY A 100 12.69 -10.09 -6.59
N ILE A 101 13.97 -10.14 -6.22
CA ILE A 101 14.79 -8.95 -5.96
C ILE A 101 15.01 -8.12 -7.23
N ILE A 102 15.26 -8.74 -8.37
CA ILE A 102 15.46 -8.02 -9.65
C ILE A 102 14.21 -7.20 -10.03
N SER A 103 13.02 -7.62 -9.58
CA SER A 103 11.77 -6.87 -9.82
C SER A 103 11.59 -5.68 -8.86
N ALA A 104 12.33 -5.62 -7.76
CA ALA A 104 12.16 -4.66 -6.66
C ALA A 104 13.24 -3.56 -6.62
N GLU A 105 14.40 -3.78 -7.25
CA GLU A 105 15.57 -2.88 -7.09
C GLU A 105 15.41 -1.49 -7.70
N ASP A 106 14.58 -1.32 -8.73
CA ASP A 106 14.41 0.00 -9.36
C ASP A 106 13.02 0.57 -9.12
N THR A 107 12.92 1.39 -8.08
CA THR A 107 11.70 2.09 -7.70
C THR A 107 11.27 3.12 -8.76
N ASN A 108 12.16 3.52 -9.67
CA ASN A 108 11.87 4.45 -10.75
C ASN A 108 11.35 3.76 -12.03
N VAL A 109 11.42 2.43 -12.13
CA VAL A 109 10.92 1.70 -13.29
C VAL A 109 9.45 1.36 -13.13
N LEU A 110 8.65 1.73 -14.13
CA LEU A 110 7.23 1.38 -14.20
C LEU A 110 7.07 -0.12 -14.50
N GLN A 111 6.32 -0.85 -13.68
CA GLN A 111 6.19 -2.31 -13.80
C GLN A 111 4.89 -2.73 -14.52
N SER A 112 3.78 -2.06 -14.21
CA SER A 112 2.45 -2.35 -14.74
C SER A 112 2.32 -2.29 -16.26
N PRO A 113 2.97 -1.36 -17.00
CA PRO A 113 2.84 -1.34 -18.46
C PRO A 113 3.42 -2.59 -19.13
N PHE A 114 4.44 -3.20 -18.53
CA PHE A 114 5.10 -4.40 -19.07
C PHE A 114 4.51 -5.72 -18.54
N ARG A 115 3.60 -5.63 -17.58
CA ARG A 115 2.89 -6.78 -16.97
C ARG A 115 1.40 -6.80 -17.31
N SER A 116 0.96 -5.94 -18.22
CA SER A 116 -0.44 -5.86 -18.67
C SER A 116 -0.56 -6.21 -20.16
N GLY A 117 -1.73 -6.71 -20.56
CA GLY A 117 -2.09 -7.07 -21.94
C GLY A 117 -2.62 -5.88 -22.76
N VAL A 118 -2.11 -4.68 -22.49
CA VAL A 118 -2.57 -3.42 -23.11
C VAL A 118 -1.57 -2.96 -24.18
N GLU A 119 -2.08 -2.28 -25.21
CA GLU A 119 -1.23 -1.56 -26.14
C GLU A 119 -0.90 -0.20 -25.53
N LEU A 120 0.36 -0.02 -25.12
CA LEU A 120 0.78 1.17 -24.39
C LEU A 120 0.79 2.41 -25.28
N LYS A 121 0.23 3.51 -24.77
CA LYS A 121 0.39 4.85 -25.34
C LYS A 121 1.13 5.73 -24.35
N GLU A 122 2.05 6.56 -24.86
CA GLU A 122 2.94 7.38 -24.04
C GLU A 122 2.15 8.29 -23.07
N TYR A 123 1.08 8.93 -23.53
CA TYR A 123 0.25 9.81 -22.68
C TYR A 123 -0.41 9.07 -21.51
N GLN A 124 -0.64 7.75 -21.61
CA GLN A 124 -1.27 6.96 -20.54
C GLN A 124 -0.30 6.71 -19.37
N LEU A 125 0.99 6.97 -19.56
CA LEU A 125 1.99 6.84 -18.50
C LEU A 125 2.00 8.02 -17.53
N ASP A 126 1.50 9.19 -17.94
CA ASP A 126 1.54 10.40 -17.12
C ASP A 126 0.82 10.25 -15.77
N PRO A 127 -0.43 9.74 -15.71
CA PRO A 127 -1.11 9.49 -14.44
C PRO A 127 -0.37 8.48 -13.57
N LEU A 128 0.25 7.47 -14.19
CA LEU A 128 1.00 6.43 -13.49
C LEU A 128 2.25 7.01 -12.83
N VAL A 129 3.07 7.75 -13.56
CA VAL A 129 4.26 8.42 -13.03
C VAL A 129 3.90 9.40 -11.91
N ARG A 130 2.84 10.20 -12.11
CA ARG A 130 2.35 11.12 -11.06
C ARG A 130 1.85 10.41 -9.82
N SER A 131 1.27 9.22 -9.96
CA SER A 131 0.81 8.44 -8.80
C SER A 131 1.96 7.96 -7.91
N LEU A 132 3.13 7.65 -8.49
CA LEU A 132 4.28 7.14 -7.76
C LEU A 132 4.92 8.18 -6.85
N SER A 133 4.92 9.46 -7.26
CA SER A 133 5.49 10.55 -6.47
C SER A 133 4.60 11.01 -5.30
N MET A 134 3.39 10.44 -5.15
CA MET A 134 2.45 10.82 -4.10
C MET A 134 2.52 9.83 -2.92
N PRO A 135 2.73 10.30 -1.67
CA PRO A 135 2.68 9.43 -0.49
C PRO A 135 1.30 8.79 -0.25
N ARG A 136 0.24 9.50 -0.66
CA ARG A 136 -1.14 9.01 -0.77
C ARG A 136 -1.69 9.47 -2.11
N ILE A 137 -2.10 8.51 -2.94
CA ILE A 137 -2.57 8.80 -4.30
C ILE A 137 -3.93 9.47 -4.21
N ASN A 138 -4.00 10.67 -4.78
CA ASN A 138 -5.26 11.38 -5.01
C ASN A 138 -5.17 12.06 -6.38
N LEU A 139 -5.70 11.38 -7.40
CA LEU A 139 -5.59 11.80 -8.79
C LEU A 139 -6.97 11.99 -9.41
N LEU A 140 -7.09 13.06 -10.20
CA LEU A 140 -8.21 13.27 -11.12
C LEU A 140 -7.72 13.02 -12.53
N ILE A 141 -8.21 11.95 -13.15
CA ILE A 141 -7.95 11.63 -14.56
C ILE A 141 -9.16 12.11 -15.37
N ALA A 142 -8.95 13.14 -16.18
CA ALA A 142 -10.03 13.88 -16.84
C ALA A 142 -9.76 14.11 -18.34
N ASP A 143 -9.06 13.18 -18.98
CA ASP A 143 -8.78 13.20 -20.42
C ASP A 143 -10.06 13.00 -21.24
N ASP A 144 -9.98 13.24 -22.55
CA ASP A 144 -11.11 13.08 -23.48
C ASP A 144 -11.73 11.67 -23.46
N VAL A 145 -12.99 11.60 -23.90
CA VAL A 145 -13.72 10.34 -24.02
C VAL A 145 -13.01 9.43 -25.03
N GLY A 146 -12.73 8.19 -24.61
CA GLY A 146 -12.07 7.19 -25.46
C GLY A 146 -10.55 7.12 -25.34
N LEU A 147 -9.89 8.00 -24.58
CA LEU A 147 -8.43 7.96 -24.38
C LEU A 147 -7.93 6.87 -23.42
N GLY A 148 -8.83 6.06 -22.88
CA GLY A 148 -8.45 4.91 -22.07
C GLY A 148 -8.26 5.19 -20.59
N LYS A 149 -9.04 6.12 -20.00
CA LYS A 149 -9.10 6.34 -18.54
C LYS A 149 -9.22 5.06 -17.70
N THR A 150 -9.95 4.07 -18.20
CA THR A 150 -10.08 2.74 -17.60
C THR A 150 -8.74 2.00 -17.56
N ILE A 151 -7.97 2.08 -18.65
CA ILE A 151 -6.63 1.47 -18.78
C ILE A 151 -5.63 2.18 -17.87
N GLU A 152 -5.62 3.51 -17.86
CA GLU A 152 -4.77 4.31 -16.97
C GLU A 152 -5.03 3.98 -15.50
N THR A 153 -6.30 3.89 -15.11
CA THR A 153 -6.70 3.48 -13.76
C THR A 153 -6.24 2.06 -13.45
N GLY A 154 -6.39 1.13 -14.39
CA GLY A 154 -5.92 -0.26 -14.24
C GLY A 154 -4.40 -0.35 -14.07
N MET A 155 -3.62 0.43 -14.83
CA MET A 155 -2.17 0.52 -14.68
C MET A 155 -1.79 1.03 -13.29
N VAL A 156 -2.42 2.11 -12.82
CA VAL A 156 -2.19 2.62 -11.46
C VAL A 156 -2.52 1.56 -10.41
N ILE A 157 -3.68 0.89 -10.50
CA ILE A 157 -4.06 -0.16 -9.54
C ILE A 157 -3.04 -1.31 -9.55
N GLN A 158 -2.66 -1.82 -10.73
CA GLN A 158 -1.73 -2.92 -10.86
C GLN A 158 -0.35 -2.55 -10.31
N GLU A 159 0.14 -1.33 -10.61
CA GLU A 159 1.41 -0.82 -10.08
C GLU A 159 1.40 -0.77 -8.54
N MET A 160 0.32 -0.25 -7.96
CA MET A 160 0.20 -0.15 -6.50
C MET A 160 0.09 -1.51 -5.82
N ILE A 161 -0.46 -2.52 -6.50
CA ILE A 161 -0.47 -3.90 -6.01
C ILE A 161 0.93 -4.51 -6.10
N ILE A 162 1.62 -4.35 -7.24
CA ILE A 162 2.97 -4.87 -7.47
C ILE A 162 3.96 -4.30 -6.45
N ARG A 163 3.82 -3.01 -6.13
CA ARG A 163 4.64 -2.30 -5.14
C ARG A 163 4.22 -2.54 -3.69
N GLY A 164 3.12 -3.25 -3.46
CA GLY A 164 2.61 -3.52 -2.11
C GLY A 164 1.92 -2.34 -1.41
N ARG A 165 1.78 -1.18 -2.07
CA ARG A 165 1.12 0.02 -1.52
C ARG A 165 -0.38 -0.17 -1.26
N ILE A 166 -1.04 -1.05 -2.03
CA ILE A 166 -2.45 -1.43 -1.79
C ILE A 166 -2.61 -2.94 -1.78
N ARG A 167 -3.59 -3.42 -0.99
CA ARG A 167 -4.00 -4.84 -0.95
C ARG A 167 -5.41 -5.08 -1.47
N THR A 168 -6.21 -4.02 -1.51
CA THR A 168 -7.62 -4.05 -1.89
C THR A 168 -7.93 -2.82 -2.72
N ALA A 169 -8.68 -3.01 -3.80
CA ALA A 169 -9.17 -1.93 -4.66
C ALA A 169 -10.70 -1.99 -4.75
N LEU A 170 -11.35 -0.84 -4.64
CA LEU A 170 -12.79 -0.69 -4.83
C LEU A 170 -13.02 0.26 -6.01
N ILE A 171 -13.77 -0.21 -7.00
CA ILE A 171 -14.16 0.60 -8.16
C ILE A 171 -15.65 0.92 -8.02
N VAL A 172 -15.97 2.20 -7.91
CA VAL A 172 -17.35 2.70 -7.90
C VAL A 172 -17.68 3.24 -9.28
N CYS A 173 -18.62 2.62 -9.96
CA CYS A 173 -19.04 3.01 -11.31
C CYS A 173 -20.55 2.85 -11.51
N PRO A 174 -21.14 3.53 -12.52
CA PRO A 174 -22.53 3.29 -12.92
C PRO A 174 -22.79 1.82 -13.25
N ALA A 175 -23.99 1.33 -12.96
CA ALA A 175 -24.35 -0.09 -13.11
C ALA A 175 -24.04 -0.67 -14.50
N GLY A 176 -24.29 0.10 -15.56
CA GLY A 176 -24.02 -0.33 -16.94
C GLY A 176 -22.53 -0.53 -17.28
N LEU A 177 -21.60 0.01 -16.49
CA LEU A 177 -20.16 -0.09 -16.73
C LEU A 177 -19.49 -1.19 -15.89
N GLN A 178 -20.20 -1.81 -14.93
CA GLN A 178 -19.62 -2.79 -14.00
C GLN A 178 -18.98 -3.98 -14.71
N ILE A 179 -19.68 -4.54 -15.72
CA ILE A 179 -19.20 -5.67 -16.52
C ILE A 179 -17.96 -5.25 -17.30
N HIS A 180 -17.98 -4.07 -17.93
CA HIS A 180 -16.86 -3.56 -18.69
C HIS A 180 -15.61 -3.37 -17.81
N TRP A 181 -15.76 -2.77 -16.62
CA TRP A 181 -14.66 -2.63 -15.67
C TRP A 181 -14.09 -3.98 -15.26
N ARG A 182 -14.93 -4.93 -14.83
CA ARG A 182 -14.49 -6.26 -14.43
C ARG A 182 -13.72 -6.95 -15.55
N ASP A 183 -14.26 -6.93 -16.77
CA ASP A 183 -13.66 -7.63 -17.90
C ASP A 183 -12.34 -6.96 -18.33
N GLN A 184 -12.26 -5.63 -18.35
CA GLN A 184 -11.00 -4.92 -18.58
C GLN A 184 -9.95 -5.25 -17.52
N MET A 185 -10.31 -5.21 -16.23
CA MET A 185 -9.39 -5.54 -15.14
C MET A 185 -8.86 -6.98 -15.23
N ARG A 186 -9.74 -7.94 -15.52
CA ARG A 186 -9.36 -9.35 -15.71
C ARG A 186 -8.50 -9.55 -16.96
N ASP A 187 -9.00 -9.14 -18.11
CA ASP A 187 -8.42 -9.50 -19.41
C ASP A 187 -7.13 -8.72 -19.70
N LYS A 188 -7.00 -7.49 -19.17
CA LYS A 188 -5.83 -6.63 -19.40
C LYS A 188 -4.83 -6.66 -18.26
N PHE A 189 -5.27 -6.79 -17.02
CA PHE A 189 -4.39 -6.66 -15.86
C PHE A 189 -4.29 -7.93 -15.02
N GLY A 190 -5.07 -8.97 -15.34
CA GLY A 190 -5.14 -10.19 -14.54
C GLY A 190 -5.75 -9.96 -13.14
N LEU A 191 -6.49 -8.85 -12.97
CA LEU A 191 -7.07 -8.46 -11.69
C LEU A 191 -8.53 -8.94 -11.60
N GLU A 192 -8.78 -9.86 -10.68
CA GLU A 192 -10.13 -10.41 -10.45
C GLU A 192 -10.97 -9.48 -9.57
N PHE A 193 -12.00 -8.87 -10.17
CA PHE A 193 -12.97 -8.03 -9.47
C PHE A 193 -14.31 -8.74 -9.29
N ARG A 194 -14.78 -8.79 -8.04
CA ARG A 194 -16.14 -9.25 -7.71
C ARG A 194 -17.11 -8.08 -7.75
N ILE A 195 -18.15 -8.18 -8.58
CA ILE A 195 -19.26 -7.22 -8.57
C ILE A 195 -20.07 -7.44 -7.29
N ILE A 196 -20.29 -6.37 -6.52
CA ILE A 196 -21.06 -6.38 -5.29
C ILE A 196 -22.42 -5.76 -5.57
N ASP A 197 -23.47 -6.56 -5.47
CA ASP A 197 -24.86 -6.14 -5.55
C ASP A 197 -25.53 -6.15 -4.16
N ARG A 198 -26.83 -5.87 -4.12
CA ARG A 198 -27.61 -5.87 -2.88
C ARG A 198 -27.60 -7.24 -2.18
N ASP A 199 -27.60 -8.33 -2.95
CA ASP A 199 -27.68 -9.68 -2.40
C ASP A 199 -26.33 -10.11 -1.83
N ALA A 200 -25.22 -9.64 -2.41
CA ALA A 200 -23.86 -9.85 -1.91
C ALA A 200 -23.53 -9.06 -0.63
N MET A 201 -24.33 -8.05 -0.26
CA MET A 201 -24.18 -7.26 0.97
C MET A 201 -25.03 -7.77 2.15
N ARG A 202 -25.84 -8.81 1.96
CA ARG A 202 -26.60 -9.47 3.03
C ARG A 202 -25.77 -10.56 3.70
#